data_AF-A0A2V5V5U3-F1
#
_entry.id   AF-A0A2V5V5U3-F1
#
_cell.length_a   1.000
_cell.length_b   1.000
_cell.length_c   1.000
_cell.angle_alpha   90.00
_cell.angle_beta   90.00
_cell.angle_gamma   90.00
#
_symmetry.space_group_name_H-M   'P 1'
#
loop_
_entity.id
_entity.type
_entity.pdbx_description
1 polymer ?
#
loop_
_entity_poly.entity_id
_entity_poly.type
_entity_poly.pdbx_seq_one_letter_code
_entity_poly.pdbx_strand_id
1 'polypeptide(L)'
;MKLRERTTDFDSFARRHIGPSEDEVRDMLREVGFENLDALIDAAVPKNIRLDRQLNLPDAKSEIEALAELRAIAKKNKIARSFVGAGYSDCITPPVIQRNILENPGWYTAYTPYQAEIAQGRLEALLNFQQMITDLTALDIANASLL
;
A
#
# COMPACT_ATOMS: atom_id res chain seq x y z
N MET A 1 26.79 12.17 18.92
CA MET A 1 26.69 12.45 17.47
C MET A 1 27.62 11.48 16.76
N LYS A 2 27.16 10.24 16.51
CA LYS A 2 27.96 9.23 15.80
C LYS A 2 27.64 9.34 14.32
N LEU A 3 28.69 9.50 13.51
CA LEU A 3 28.63 9.45 12.06
C LEU A 3 27.88 8.17 11.63
N ARG A 4 26.71 8.31 11.00
CA ARG A 4 26.36 7.43 9.89
C ARG A 4 27.04 8.08 8.68
N GLU A 5 28.27 7.64 8.41
CA GLU A 5 28.97 7.92 7.15
C GLU A 5 28.07 7.52 5.98
N ARG A 6 28.30 8.13 4.81
CA ARG A 6 27.74 7.70 3.51
C ARG A 6 28.26 6.30 3.13
N THR A 7 27.99 5.29 3.95
CA THR A 7 27.97 3.92 3.51
C THR A 7 26.71 3.76 2.69
N THR A 8 26.84 3.22 1.48
CA THR A 8 25.72 2.74 0.67
C THR A 8 24.80 1.92 1.58
N ASP A 9 23.67 2.49 1.94
CA ASP A 9 22.71 1.85 2.83
C ASP A 9 21.97 0.78 2.02
N PHE A 10 22.58 -0.40 1.94
CA PHE A 10 22.02 -1.56 1.26
C PHE A 10 20.69 -2.02 1.88
N ASP A 11 20.40 -1.62 3.11
CA ASP A 11 19.17 -1.91 3.86
C ASP A 11 18.12 -0.79 3.75
N SER A 12 18.37 0.24 2.95
CA SER A 12 17.39 1.32 2.75
C SER A 12 16.19 0.84 1.93
N PHE A 13 15.00 0.88 2.53
CA PHE A 13 13.74 0.56 1.86
C PHE A 13 13.48 1.46 0.64
N ALA A 14 13.95 2.72 0.66
CA ALA A 14 13.78 3.65 -0.45
C ALA A 14 14.35 3.09 -1.77
N ARG A 15 15.44 2.32 -1.71
CA ARG A 15 16.04 1.66 -2.89
C ARG A 15 15.23 0.50 -3.44
N ARG A 16 14.36 -0.11 -2.62
CA ARG A 16 13.40 -1.16 -3.06
C ARG A 16 12.12 -0.55 -3.61
N HIS A 17 11.75 0.62 -3.10
CA HIS A 17 10.51 1.30 -3.44
C HIS A 17 10.63 2.17 -4.70
N ILE A 18 11.73 2.90 -4.85
CA ILE A 18 11.98 3.76 -6.01
C ILE A 18 12.52 2.90 -7.15
N GLY A 19 11.77 2.81 -8.23
CA GLY A 19 12.12 2.01 -9.41
C GLY A 19 13.35 2.53 -10.17
N PRO A 20 13.37 3.81 -10.59
CA PRO A 20 14.48 4.34 -11.37
C PRO A 20 15.80 4.43 -10.58
N SER A 21 16.86 3.93 -11.20
CA SER A 21 18.26 4.11 -10.78
C SER A 21 18.74 5.54 -11.02
N GLU A 22 19.87 5.91 -10.42
CA GLU A 22 20.47 7.24 -10.63
C GLU A 22 20.80 7.52 -12.10
N ASP A 23 21.18 6.49 -12.86
CA ASP A 23 21.51 6.60 -14.29
C ASP A 23 20.24 6.84 -15.11
N GLU A 24 19.18 6.07 -14.86
CA GLU A 24 17.87 6.26 -15.50
C GLU A 24 17.28 7.63 -15.16
N VAL A 25 17.44 8.12 -13.92
CA VAL A 25 17.01 9.47 -13.54
C VAL A 25 17.76 10.53 -14.35
N ARG A 26 19.08 10.38 -14.56
CA ARG A 26 19.84 11.34 -15.39
C ARG A 26 19.40 11.31 -16.85
N ASP A 27 19.08 10.13 -17.39
CA ASP A 27 18.59 10.01 -18.77
C ASP A 27 17.20 10.63 -18.93
N MET A 28 16.28 10.38 -17.99
CA MET A 28 14.95 11.02 -17.97
C MET A 28 15.05 12.54 -17.84
N LEU A 29 15.92 13.05 -16.96
CA LEU A 29 16.14 14.48 -16.77
C LEU A 29 16.66 15.15 -18.03
N ARG A 30 17.57 14.48 -18.77
CA ARG A 30 18.05 14.98 -20.06
C ARG A 30 16.92 15.09 -21.09
N GLU A 31 16.04 14.10 -21.14
CA GLU A 31 14.89 14.09 -22.06
C GLU A 31 13.93 15.24 -21.76
N VAL A 32 13.66 15.53 -20.47
CA VAL A 32 12.79 16.64 -20.07
C VAL A 32 13.50 17.99 -19.96
N GLY A 33 14.80 18.06 -20.26
CA GLY A 33 15.58 19.31 -20.34
C GLY A 33 15.98 19.93 -18.99
N PHE A 34 16.10 19.13 -17.93
CA PHE A 34 16.52 19.61 -16.60
C PHE A 34 17.89 19.05 -16.20
N GLU A 35 18.68 19.86 -15.49
CA GLU A 35 20.04 19.48 -15.07
C GLU A 35 20.05 18.51 -13.88
N ASN A 36 19.06 18.61 -12.99
CA ASN A 36 18.92 17.81 -11.79
C ASN A 36 17.46 17.80 -11.30
N LEU A 37 17.16 16.94 -10.33
CA LEU A 37 15.82 16.78 -9.79
C LEU A 37 15.33 18.05 -9.06
N ASP A 38 16.22 18.77 -8.37
CA ASP A 38 15.84 20.01 -7.67
C ASP A 38 15.33 21.07 -8.66
N ALA A 39 16.02 21.25 -9.79
CA ALA A 39 15.60 22.19 -10.84
C ALA A 39 14.23 21.83 -11.44
N LEU A 40 13.94 20.53 -11.63
CA LEU A 40 12.64 20.06 -12.08
C LEU A 40 11.54 20.36 -11.06
N ILE A 41 11.79 20.09 -9.77
CA ILE A 41 10.82 20.34 -8.69
C ILE A 41 10.57 21.85 -8.52
N ASP A 42 11.60 22.68 -8.61
CA ASP A 42 11.50 24.15 -8.54
C ASP A 42 10.63 24.74 -9.65
N ALA A 43 10.66 24.13 -10.84
CA ALA A 43 9.82 24.53 -11.97
C ALA A 43 8.39 24.00 -11.86
N ALA A 44 8.20 22.80 -11.29
CA ALA A 44 6.89 22.15 -11.19
C ALA A 44 6.02 22.66 -10.02
N VAL A 45 6.64 22.94 -8.86
CA VAL A 45 5.93 23.32 -7.64
C VAL A 45 5.99 24.84 -7.42
N PRO A 46 4.86 25.56 -7.41
CA PRO A 46 4.85 27.00 -7.14
C PRO A 46 5.48 27.33 -5.78
N LYS A 47 6.43 28.28 -5.77
CA LYS A 47 7.22 28.63 -4.57
C LYS A 47 6.38 29.04 -3.36
N ASN A 48 5.22 29.66 -3.58
CA ASN A 48 4.33 30.13 -2.51
C ASN A 48 3.61 29.01 -1.76
N ILE A 49 3.60 27.77 -2.29
CA ILE A 49 3.01 26.60 -1.62
C ILE A 49 4.05 25.53 -1.28
N ARG A 50 5.32 25.74 -1.64
CA ARG A 50 6.40 24.79 -1.34
C ARG A 50 6.76 24.86 0.13
N LEU A 51 6.86 23.70 0.76
CA LEU A 51 7.34 23.59 2.14
C LEU A 51 8.80 24.04 2.22
N ASP A 52 9.08 25.02 3.07
CA ASP A 52 10.39 25.68 3.25
C ASP A 52 11.28 25.00 4.30
N ARG A 53 10.85 23.83 4.79
CA ARG A 53 11.54 23.05 5.81
C ARG A 53 11.46 21.56 5.51
N GLN A 54 12.38 20.80 6.09
CA GLN A 54 12.27 19.35 6.11
C GLN A 54 11.04 18.90 6.91
N LEU A 55 10.51 17.73 6.55
CA LEU A 55 9.49 17.08 7.35
C LEU A 55 10.08 16.69 8.71
N ASN A 56 9.32 16.94 9.78
CA ASN A 56 9.73 16.56 11.13
C ASN A 56 9.27 15.11 11.39
N LEU A 57 10.05 14.15 10.88
CA LEU A 57 9.78 12.72 10.99
C LEU A 57 10.94 12.01 11.70
N PRO A 58 10.70 10.85 12.32
CA PRO A 58 11.78 10.01 12.83
C PRO A 58 12.75 9.60 11.72
N ASP A 59 14.00 9.29 12.10
CA ASP A 59 14.98 8.72 11.18
C ASP A 59 14.44 7.46 10.51
N ALA A 60 14.77 7.29 9.23
CA ALA A 60 14.40 6.10 8.48
C ALA A 60 14.96 4.83 9.14
N LYS A 61 14.12 3.80 9.16
CA LYS A 61 14.43 2.47 9.69
C LYS A 61 14.55 1.48 8.54
N SER A 62 15.36 0.45 8.71
CA SER A 62 15.33 -0.70 7.81
C SER A 62 13.99 -1.44 7.92
N GLU A 63 13.67 -2.30 6.94
CA GLU A 63 12.44 -3.12 6.98
C GLU A 63 12.36 -3.97 8.25
N ILE A 64 13.49 -4.53 8.69
CA ILE A 64 13.58 -5.37 9.89
C ILE A 64 13.30 -4.55 11.16
N GLU A 65 13.91 -3.37 11.26
CA GLU A 65 13.74 -2.48 12.41
C GLU A 65 12.30 -1.98 12.52
N ALA A 66 11.69 -1.58 11.40
CA ALA A 66 10.29 -1.13 11.36
C ALA A 66 9.32 -2.24 11.77
N LEU A 67 9.50 -3.47 11.26
CA LEU A 67 8.67 -4.61 11.64
C LEU A 67 8.85 -4.98 13.13
N ALA A 68 10.07 -4.92 13.67
CA ALA A 68 10.33 -5.22 15.07
C ALA A 68 9.64 -4.21 16.00
N GLU A 69 9.72 -2.92 15.68
CA GLU A 69 9.02 -1.86 16.41
C GLU A 69 7.50 -2.03 16.35
N LEU A 70 6.94 -2.24 15.16
CA LEU A 70 5.49 -2.39 15.00
C LEU A 70 4.97 -3.62 15.75
N ARG A 71 5.73 -4.72 15.78
CA ARG A 71 5.44 -5.89 16.62
C ARG A 71 5.45 -5.55 18.11
N ALA A 72 6.37 -4.72 18.58
CA ALA A 72 6.40 -4.28 19.98
C ALA A 72 5.19 -3.42 20.36
N ILE A 73 4.72 -2.58 19.43
CA ILE A 73 3.49 -1.80 19.60
C ILE A 73 2.26 -2.73 19.61
N ALA A 74 2.14 -3.63 18.62
CA ALA A 74 1.03 -4.57 18.50
C ALA A 74 0.88 -5.48 19.73
N LYS A 75 1.98 -5.85 20.40
CA LYS A 75 1.97 -6.62 21.66
C LYS A 75 1.29 -5.91 22.83
N LYS A 76 1.03 -4.60 22.74
CA LYS A 76 0.28 -3.84 23.76
C LYS A 76 -1.23 -4.08 23.64
N ASN A 77 -1.72 -4.59 22.51
CA ASN A 77 -3.12 -4.91 22.31
C ASN A 77 -3.53 -6.12 23.17
N LYS A 78 -4.76 -6.12 23.67
CA LYS A 78 -5.36 -7.25 24.38
C LYS A 78 -6.36 -7.95 23.45
N ILE A 79 -6.03 -9.16 23.02
CA ILE A 79 -6.94 -9.99 22.23
C ILE A 79 -7.86 -10.72 23.22
N ALA A 80 -9.13 -10.33 23.23
CA ALA A 80 -10.15 -10.91 24.09
C ALA A 80 -11.23 -11.61 23.27
N ARG A 81 -11.86 -12.63 23.86
CA ARG A 81 -13.12 -13.18 23.33
C ARG A 81 -14.20 -12.12 23.53
N SER A 82 -14.53 -11.43 22.45
CA SER A 82 -15.42 -10.27 22.49
C SER A 82 -16.80 -10.68 21.99
N PHE A 83 -17.78 -10.70 22.90
CA PHE A 83 -19.19 -10.96 22.59
C PHE A 83 -20.02 -9.67 22.61
N VAL A 84 -19.40 -8.54 22.32
CA VAL A 84 -20.05 -7.21 22.31
C VAL A 84 -21.09 -7.10 21.19
N GLY A 85 -20.85 -7.75 20.05
CA GLY A 85 -21.72 -7.65 18.88
C GLY A 85 -21.62 -6.26 18.23
N ALA A 86 -22.75 -5.56 18.11
CA ALA A 86 -22.84 -4.23 17.52
C ALA A 86 -22.35 -4.14 16.06
N GLY A 87 -22.65 -5.16 15.25
CA GLY A 87 -22.29 -5.21 13.83
C GLY A 87 -20.95 -5.90 13.53
N TYR A 88 -20.19 -6.30 14.56
CA TYR A 88 -18.96 -7.07 14.40
C TYR A 88 -19.05 -8.39 15.17
N SER A 89 -18.63 -9.48 14.53
CA SER A 89 -18.62 -10.83 15.13
C SER A 89 -17.39 -11.57 14.63
N ASP A 90 -16.70 -12.25 15.54
CA ASP A 90 -15.50 -13.01 15.19
C ASP A 90 -15.85 -14.18 14.25
N CYS A 91 -14.95 -14.52 13.34
CA CYS A 91 -15.13 -15.63 12.40
C CYS A 91 -13.80 -16.28 12.05
N ILE A 92 -13.85 -17.57 11.71
CA ILE A 92 -12.66 -18.29 11.26
C ILE A 92 -12.47 -17.98 9.77
N THR A 93 -11.48 -17.16 9.44
CA THR A 93 -11.05 -17.00 8.04
C THR A 93 -10.38 -18.30 7.57
N PRO A 94 -10.89 -18.98 6.53
CA PRO A 94 -10.26 -20.20 6.05
C PRO A 94 -8.79 -19.96 5.66
N PRO A 95 -7.82 -20.76 6.17
CA PRO A 95 -6.40 -20.51 5.92
C PRO A 95 -6.02 -20.45 4.45
N VAL A 96 -6.73 -21.20 3.60
CA VAL A 96 -6.53 -21.17 2.14
C VAL A 96 -6.91 -19.82 1.52
N ILE A 97 -7.93 -19.14 2.04
CA ILE A 97 -8.33 -17.80 1.60
C ILE A 97 -7.34 -16.76 2.10
N GLN A 98 -6.97 -16.81 3.38
CA GLN A 98 -5.98 -15.90 3.96
C GLN A 98 -4.67 -15.94 3.14
N ARG A 99 -4.13 -17.14 2.92
CA ARG A 99 -2.82 -17.30 2.28
C ARG A 99 -2.82 -16.93 0.79
N ASN A 100 -3.86 -17.32 0.05
CA ASN A 100 -3.86 -17.24 -1.41
C ASN A 100 -4.58 -16.02 -1.98
N ILE A 101 -5.35 -15.29 -1.16
CA ILE A 101 -6.04 -14.05 -1.55
C ILE A 101 -5.51 -12.87 -0.75
N LEU A 102 -5.71 -12.86 0.58
CA LEU A 102 -5.38 -11.69 1.41
C LEU A 102 -3.87 -11.41 1.47
N GLU A 103 -3.04 -12.44 1.56
CA GLU A 103 -1.57 -12.33 1.61
C GLU A 103 -0.91 -12.41 0.22
N ASN A 104 -1.69 -12.40 -0.87
CA ASN A 104 -1.18 -12.59 -2.23
C ASN A 104 -1.24 -11.30 -3.07
N PRO A 105 -0.10 -10.72 -3.47
CA PRO A 105 -0.09 -9.47 -4.25
C PRO A 105 -0.82 -9.59 -5.59
N GLY A 106 -0.95 -10.79 -6.17
CA GLY A 106 -1.75 -11.00 -7.39
C GLY A 106 -3.23 -10.62 -7.24
N TRP A 107 -3.76 -10.60 -6.02
CA TRP A 107 -5.15 -10.23 -5.72
C TRP A 107 -5.32 -8.78 -5.25
N TYR A 108 -4.35 -8.21 -4.54
CA TYR A 108 -4.50 -6.89 -3.90
C TYR A 108 -3.74 -5.73 -4.57
N THR A 109 -2.90 -5.98 -5.58
CA THR A 109 -2.13 -4.91 -6.26
C THR A 109 -2.87 -4.28 -7.44
N ALA A 110 -3.78 -5.01 -8.06
CA ALA A 110 -4.63 -4.46 -9.12
C ALA A 110 -5.67 -3.48 -8.54
N TYR A 111 -6.09 -2.51 -9.35
CA TYR A 111 -7.13 -1.54 -8.97
C TYR A 111 -8.50 -1.90 -9.56
N THR A 112 -9.43 -0.94 -9.57
CA THR A 112 -10.76 -1.06 -10.17
C THR A 112 -10.70 -1.72 -11.55
N PRO A 113 -11.61 -2.65 -11.87
CA PRO A 113 -11.64 -3.35 -13.15
C PRO A 113 -12.13 -2.48 -14.32
N TYR A 114 -11.44 -1.36 -14.59
CA TYR A 114 -11.73 -0.49 -15.74
C TYR A 114 -11.44 -1.16 -17.10
N GLN A 115 -10.58 -2.17 -17.12
CA GLN A 115 -10.25 -3.00 -18.30
C GLN A 115 -10.73 -4.42 -18.01
N ALA A 116 -11.92 -4.76 -18.48
CA ALA A 116 -12.62 -5.98 -18.07
C ALA A 116 -11.90 -7.26 -18.56
N GLU A 117 -11.30 -7.22 -19.74
CA GLU A 117 -10.66 -8.34 -20.42
C GLU A 117 -9.48 -8.91 -19.62
N ILE A 118 -8.79 -8.06 -18.87
CA ILE A 118 -7.66 -8.42 -18.00
C ILE A 118 -8.05 -8.44 -16.51
N ALA A 119 -9.36 -8.45 -16.22
CA ALA A 119 -9.89 -8.38 -14.87
C ALA A 119 -10.92 -9.47 -14.54
N GLN A 120 -11.15 -10.41 -15.45
CA GLN A 120 -12.22 -11.42 -15.33
C GLN A 120 -12.18 -12.19 -14.00
N GLY A 121 -10.99 -12.54 -13.48
CA GLY A 121 -10.88 -13.27 -12.21
C GLY A 121 -11.52 -12.56 -11.00
N ARG A 122 -11.29 -11.24 -10.85
CA ARG A 122 -11.91 -10.48 -9.74
C ARG A 122 -13.34 -10.06 -10.04
N LEU A 123 -13.69 -9.83 -11.31
CA LEU A 123 -15.06 -9.56 -11.72
C LEU A 123 -15.98 -10.76 -11.44
N GLU A 124 -15.50 -11.98 -11.70
CA GLU A 124 -16.22 -13.21 -11.36
C GLU A 124 -16.40 -13.35 -9.84
N ALA A 125 -15.35 -13.07 -9.05
CA ALA A 125 -15.48 -13.09 -7.59
C ALA A 125 -16.50 -12.05 -7.06
N LEU A 126 -16.57 -10.87 -7.67
CA LEU A 126 -17.58 -9.85 -7.34
C LEU A 126 -18.99 -10.28 -7.78
N LEU A 127 -19.12 -10.95 -8.93
CA LEU A 127 -20.39 -11.53 -9.37
C LEU A 127 -20.87 -12.62 -8.41
N ASN A 128 -19.95 -13.47 -7.91
CA ASN A 128 -20.26 -14.46 -6.88
C ASN A 128 -20.70 -13.80 -5.57
N PHE A 129 -20.10 -12.67 -5.20
CA PHE A 129 -20.56 -11.87 -4.06
C PHE A 129 -21.98 -11.34 -4.30
N GLN A 130 -22.28 -10.78 -5.46
CA GLN A 130 -23.61 -10.30 -5.80
C GLN A 130 -24.65 -11.43 -5.75
N GLN A 131 -24.34 -12.59 -6.34
CA GLN A 131 -25.21 -13.76 -6.30
C GLN A 131 -25.46 -14.23 -4.87
N MET A 132 -24.42 -14.33 -4.05
CA MET A 132 -24.55 -14.71 -2.64
C MET A 132 -25.47 -13.75 -1.87
N ILE A 133 -25.35 -12.44 -2.09
CA ILE A 133 -26.23 -11.45 -1.44
C ILE A 133 -27.67 -11.56 -1.95
N THR A 134 -27.88 -11.70 -3.27
CA THR A 134 -29.21 -11.93 -3.85
C THR A 134 -29.86 -13.18 -3.27
N ASP A 135 -29.14 -14.30 -3.20
CA ASP A 135 -29.66 -15.56 -2.65
C ASP A 135 -30.01 -15.45 -1.15
N LEU A 136 -29.17 -14.79 -0.34
CA LEU A 136 -29.39 -14.65 1.10
C LEU A 136 -30.50 -13.65 1.43
N THR A 137 -30.68 -12.60 0.62
CA THR A 137 -31.66 -11.53 0.86
C THR A 137 -32.99 -11.73 0.12
N ALA A 138 -33.01 -12.60 -0.89
CA ALA A 138 -34.12 -12.80 -1.82
C ALA A 138 -34.55 -11.52 -2.56
N LEU A 139 -33.62 -10.60 -2.79
CA LEU A 139 -33.83 -9.39 -3.60
C LEU A 139 -33.23 -9.55 -5.00
N ASP A 140 -33.84 -8.91 -5.99
CA ASP A 140 -33.51 -9.13 -7.41
C ASP A 140 -32.09 -8.70 -7.80
N ILE A 141 -31.53 -7.68 -7.14
CA ILE A 141 -30.23 -7.10 -7.48
C ILE A 141 -29.40 -6.75 -6.24
N ALA A 142 -28.09 -6.94 -6.35
CA ALA A 142 -27.10 -6.47 -5.38
C ALA A 142 -25.95 -5.76 -6.09
N ASN A 143 -25.34 -4.78 -5.42
CA ASN A 143 -24.12 -4.13 -5.91
C ASN A 143 -22.86 -4.90 -5.46
N ALA A 144 -21.68 -4.41 -5.86
CA ALA A 144 -20.39 -5.03 -5.55
C ALA A 144 -19.73 -4.47 -4.26
N SER A 145 -20.50 -4.26 -3.18
CA SER A 145 -20.14 -3.71 -1.84
C SER A 145 -20.38 -2.20 -1.61
N LEU A 146 -20.25 -1.78 -0.34
CA LEU A 146 -20.32 -0.40 0.19
C LEU A 146 -19.30 -0.19 1.33
N LEU A 147 -19.14 1.04 1.81
CA LEU A 147 -18.22 1.47 2.87
C LEU A 147 -18.83 1.38 4.28
#